data_AF-A0A521QQC3-F1
#
_entry.id   AF-A0A521QQC3-F1
#
_cell.length_a   1.000
_cell.length_b   1.000
_cell.length_c   1.000
_cell.angle_alpha   90.00
_cell.angle_beta   90.00
_cell.angle_gamma   90.00
#
_symmetry.space_group_name_H-M   'P 1'
#
loop_
_entity.id
_entity.type
_entity.pdbx_description
1 polymer ?
#
loop_
_entity_poly.entity_id
_entity_poly.type
_entity_poly.pdbx_seq_one_letter_code
_entity_poly.pdbx_strand_id
1 'polypeptide(L)'
;MEIDDGRQQARHGAGRPVDADAHRAGGTGQGAVEDGTDRRGVAAQHLHEGVVVLARLDDAHRMRGGLAAEGEQLQEPLDAAVQGAPVDRYRRPGQDVHPGNRHAQCQVGDLALDLPRDLLHRHGSVPSTAPARCGARRLWLVWRAMAAAAPDFFSDALRREIIRSEQRRMRALAIILAVLLALSLTVANVFVDYTSRMFERDVPGWLPLVGIGPFLLYELVSLTILRYRAARDLDFLRVTRFANALIETSLPASIIITLSHYMDPVLVFSFWPPLLYFLFILLSTLRLDFWLSVWTGTVAALQQIVLVLWLVPLEPWGNIPQETLLFHFSRTLVLFASGLVAGFVANSLRTQFEMSVRAVAARDRVTNLFGQHVSPAVVDRLLAARTDPPSEMRTVCVLFLDIRGFTAMTRRRSAEETVALLNAFFAEMIEVVDRNNGIINKFLGDGFMAVFGAPLDDPAAARNALAAAQAMIATVEGWNRTHPGWALRIGIGIHLGEAVTGTVGSPQRKEYTVIGDTVNLAARLEQLTKDVGARLLVSQSVHDATPCNGAVDLGPVAIRGYDEKVRVWRMA
;
A
#
# COMPACT_ATOMS: atom_id res chain seq x y z
N MET A 1 -42.31 -46.40 -25.67
CA MET A 1 -41.41 -46.72 -26.79
C MET A 1 -40.04 -46.20 -26.41
N GLU A 2 -39.05 -46.98 -25.98
CA GLU A 2 -38.94 -48.42 -25.70
C GLU A 2 -37.57 -48.60 -25.01
N ILE A 3 -37.55 -49.17 -23.79
CA ILE A 3 -36.62 -50.21 -23.24
C ILE A 3 -35.13 -49.82 -23.03
N ASP A 4 -34.38 -50.18 -21.98
CA ASP A 4 -34.36 -51.25 -20.95
C ASP A 4 -33.56 -50.71 -19.73
N ASP A 5 -33.98 -50.78 -18.46
CA ASP A 5 -34.03 -51.89 -17.49
C ASP A 5 -32.69 -52.36 -16.91
N GLY A 6 -32.69 -52.64 -15.60
CA GLY A 6 -31.51 -53.09 -14.86
C GLY A 6 -31.51 -52.85 -13.35
N ARG A 7 -32.61 -53.19 -12.67
CA ARG A 7 -32.69 -53.33 -11.20
C ARG A 7 -31.58 -54.25 -10.66
N GLN A 8 -31.09 -53.95 -9.45
CA GLN A 8 -31.19 -54.92 -8.35
C GLN A 8 -31.16 -54.24 -6.96
N GLN A 9 -32.29 -54.39 -6.29
CA GLN A 9 -32.51 -54.20 -4.86
C GLN A 9 -31.98 -55.42 -4.10
N ALA A 10 -31.62 -55.21 -2.82
CA ALA A 10 -32.09 -55.96 -1.63
C ALA A 10 -30.99 -55.97 -0.55
N ARG A 11 -31.25 -55.97 0.75
CA ARG A 11 -32.42 -55.78 1.63
C ARG A 11 -31.84 -55.84 3.06
N HIS A 12 -32.51 -55.16 3.99
CA HIS A 12 -32.71 -55.49 5.42
C HIS A 12 -31.48 -55.78 6.31
N GLY A 13 -31.42 -55.33 7.56
CA GLY A 13 -32.42 -54.71 8.41
C GLY A 13 -31.88 -54.57 9.84
N ALA A 14 -32.66 -53.89 10.66
CA ALA A 14 -32.75 -53.93 12.13
C ALA A 14 -31.71 -54.78 12.89
N GLY A 15 -31.07 -54.31 13.96
CA GLY A 15 -31.55 -53.38 14.96
C GLY A 15 -31.25 -53.94 16.35
N ARG A 16 -30.88 -53.02 17.24
CA ARG A 16 -30.88 -53.04 18.70
C ARG A 16 -29.62 -53.44 19.51
N PRO A 17 -29.43 -52.76 20.66
CA PRO A 17 -28.22 -52.77 21.49
C PRO A 17 -28.41 -53.58 22.78
N VAL A 18 -27.33 -53.92 23.48
CA VAL A 18 -27.36 -54.39 24.89
C VAL A 18 -26.05 -54.06 25.61
N ASP A 19 -26.19 -53.29 26.70
CA ASP A 19 -25.60 -53.35 28.07
C ASP A 19 -24.12 -53.73 28.27
N ALA A 20 -23.33 -52.85 28.89
CA ALA A 20 -23.11 -52.68 30.35
C ALA A 20 -22.11 -53.69 30.93
N ASP A 21 -20.98 -53.23 31.49
CA ASP A 21 -20.82 -53.23 32.94
C ASP A 21 -19.49 -52.64 33.45
N ALA A 22 -19.62 -52.12 34.66
CA ALA A 22 -18.69 -51.60 35.64
C ALA A 22 -17.28 -52.24 35.74
N HIS A 23 -16.29 -51.43 36.13
CA HIS A 23 -15.55 -51.68 37.37
C HIS A 23 -14.97 -50.39 37.98
N ARG A 24 -14.99 -50.37 39.31
CA ARG A 24 -14.80 -49.26 40.25
C ARG A 24 -13.52 -49.50 41.08
N ALA A 25 -13.09 -48.44 41.77
CA ALA A 25 -12.10 -48.34 42.87
C ALA A 25 -10.65 -48.05 42.42
N GLY A 26 -9.90 -47.11 43.00
CA GLY A 26 -10.04 -46.39 44.27
C GLY A 26 -8.70 -46.49 45.02
N GLY A 27 -8.06 -45.37 45.35
CA GLY A 27 -6.77 -45.38 46.06
C GLY A 27 -6.28 -44.00 46.44
N THR A 28 -6.66 -43.55 47.63
CA THR A 28 -6.11 -42.41 48.38
C THR A 28 -4.75 -42.76 48.99
N GLY A 29 -3.83 -41.81 49.02
CA GLY A 29 -2.57 -41.90 49.79
C GLY A 29 -2.05 -40.51 50.15
N GLN A 30 -2.14 -40.17 51.44
CA GLN A 30 -1.49 -39.03 52.10
C GLN A 30 0.01 -39.26 52.28
N GLY A 31 0.80 -38.20 52.20
CA GLY A 31 2.20 -38.14 52.62
C GLY A 31 2.70 -36.70 52.62
N ALA A 32 2.90 -36.15 53.82
CA ALA A 32 3.40 -34.82 54.12
C ALA A 32 4.95 -34.74 54.09
N VAL A 33 5.49 -33.52 54.01
CA VAL A 33 6.74 -32.93 54.60
C VAL A 33 7.15 -31.76 53.69
N GLU A 34 6.84 -30.50 54.01
CA GLU A 34 7.55 -29.53 54.89
C GLU A 34 8.72 -28.76 54.22
N ASP A 35 8.58 -27.43 54.25
CA ASP A 35 9.57 -26.32 54.24
C ASP A 35 10.64 -26.24 53.12
N GLY A 36 10.94 -25.11 52.48
CA GLY A 36 10.91 -23.71 52.91
C GLY A 36 12.29 -23.09 52.60
N THR A 37 12.31 -21.84 52.10
CA THR A 37 13.49 -20.96 51.83
C THR A 37 14.30 -21.24 50.55
N ASP A 38 14.79 -20.27 49.76
CA ASP A 38 14.65 -18.81 49.72
C ASP A 38 14.96 -18.36 48.28
N ARG A 39 14.43 -17.18 47.97
CA ARG A 39 14.56 -16.37 46.78
C ARG A 39 16.02 -15.97 46.53
N ARG A 40 16.32 -15.81 45.23
CA ARG A 40 16.93 -14.63 44.56
C ARG A 40 18.04 -15.04 43.59
N GLY A 41 17.87 -14.68 42.32
CA GLY A 41 19.02 -14.41 41.47
C GLY A 41 18.81 -14.52 39.97
N VAL A 42 18.41 -13.39 39.39
CA VAL A 42 18.83 -12.91 38.06
C VAL A 42 17.95 -13.26 36.85
N ALA A 43 17.12 -12.27 36.55
CA ALA A 43 16.54 -11.95 35.26
C ALA A 43 17.59 -11.68 34.18
N ALA A 44 17.28 -12.03 32.92
CA ALA A 44 17.59 -11.24 31.73
C ALA A 44 16.91 -11.85 30.50
N GLN A 45 15.84 -11.20 30.01
CA GLN A 45 15.66 -10.70 28.64
C GLN A 45 14.17 -10.59 28.27
N HIS A 46 13.63 -9.42 28.60
CA HIS A 46 12.54 -8.80 27.87
C HIS A 46 13.05 -8.25 26.53
N LEU A 47 12.25 -8.38 25.47
CA LEU A 47 11.86 -7.32 24.52
C LEU A 47 11.11 -7.93 23.33
N HIS A 48 9.79 -7.76 23.29
CA HIS A 48 9.05 -7.28 22.10
C HIS A 48 7.54 -7.28 22.40
N GLU A 49 7.02 -6.11 22.81
CA GLU A 49 5.59 -5.81 22.84
C GLU A 49 5.24 -4.87 21.68
N GLY A 50 4.02 -5.04 21.15
CA GLY A 50 3.20 -3.88 20.78
C GLY A 50 2.77 -3.69 19.32
N VAL A 51 2.06 -4.66 18.70
CA VAL A 51 1.17 -4.36 17.55
C VAL A 51 -0.10 -5.21 17.60
N VAL A 52 -1.05 -4.87 18.46
CA VAL A 52 -2.44 -5.39 18.39
C VAL A 52 -3.41 -4.29 18.82
N VAL A 53 -3.67 -3.31 17.95
CA VAL A 53 -4.95 -2.57 17.90
C VAL A 53 -5.01 -1.94 16.50
N LEU A 54 -5.78 -2.49 15.55
CA LEU A 54 -6.38 -1.77 14.40
C LEU A 54 -7.18 -2.68 13.42
N ALA A 55 -7.74 -3.81 13.89
CA ALA A 55 -8.61 -4.66 13.06
C ALA A 55 -10.08 -4.70 13.52
N ARG A 56 -10.52 -3.73 14.34
CA ARG A 56 -11.89 -3.73 14.92
C ARG A 56 -12.75 -2.51 14.59
N LEU A 57 -12.34 -1.65 13.64
CA LEU A 57 -13.11 -0.45 13.28
C LEU A 57 -13.93 -0.58 11.98
N ASP A 58 -13.74 -1.63 11.18
CA ASP A 58 -14.53 -1.80 9.93
C ASP A 58 -15.87 -2.53 10.13
N ASP A 59 -16.01 -3.35 11.17
CA ASP A 59 -17.28 -4.09 11.44
C ASP A 59 -18.31 -3.26 12.21
N ALA A 60 -17.90 -2.22 12.93
CA ALA A 60 -18.80 -1.39 13.73
C ALA A 60 -19.64 -0.40 12.90
N HIS A 61 -19.25 -0.12 11.65
CA HIS A 61 -19.97 0.81 10.77
C HIS A 61 -20.99 0.16 9.82
N ARG A 62 -21.00 -1.18 9.67
CA ARG A 62 -22.01 -1.91 8.87
C ARG A 62 -23.18 -2.47 9.68
N MET A 63 -23.09 -2.48 11.01
CA MET A 63 -24.12 -3.02 11.93
C MET A 63 -24.95 -1.93 12.63
N ARG A 64 -25.00 -0.70 12.08
CA ARG A 64 -26.05 0.29 12.42
C ARG A 64 -26.93 0.51 11.19
N GLY A 65 -27.94 -0.35 11.07
CA GLY A 65 -29.07 -0.21 10.15
C GLY A 65 -29.84 1.10 10.37
N GLY A 66 -30.71 1.51 9.47
CA GLY A 66 -31.72 0.59 8.94
C GLY A 66 -32.67 0.17 10.07
N LEU A 67 -33.19 1.13 10.83
CA LEU A 67 -34.43 1.06 11.63
C LEU A 67 -34.97 2.49 11.73
N ALA A 68 -36.15 2.68 11.16
CA ALA A 68 -36.88 3.93 11.12
C ALA A 68 -37.71 4.14 12.40
N ALA A 69 -37.96 5.41 12.68
CA ALA A 69 -39.19 5.97 13.27
C ALA A 69 -39.66 5.47 14.65
N GLU A 70 -39.50 6.30 15.67
CA GLU A 70 -40.57 6.77 16.57
C GLU A 70 -40.01 7.79 17.59
N GLY A 71 -40.77 8.86 17.83
CA GLY A 71 -40.98 9.39 19.18
C GLY A 71 -39.96 10.34 19.79
N GLU A 72 -40.37 11.60 19.86
CA GLU A 72 -39.87 12.75 20.61
C GLU A 72 -39.73 12.52 22.15
N GLN A 73 -38.98 13.42 22.79
CA GLN A 73 -38.90 13.69 24.25
C GLN A 73 -37.98 12.81 25.12
N LEU A 74 -36.80 13.34 25.48
CA LEU A 74 -36.46 13.72 26.86
C LEU A 74 -35.01 14.24 26.94
N GLN A 75 -34.91 15.47 27.45
CA GLN A 75 -33.70 16.21 27.80
C GLN A 75 -33.14 15.69 29.14
N GLU A 76 -31.81 15.56 29.22
CA GLU A 76 -30.85 15.38 30.35
C GLU A 76 -31.32 15.35 31.84
N PRO A 77 -30.54 14.78 32.81
CA PRO A 77 -29.06 14.63 32.80
C PRO A 77 -28.48 13.29 33.35
N LEU A 78 -27.26 12.94 32.93
CA LEU A 78 -26.44 11.87 33.53
C LEU A 78 -25.08 12.42 34.00
N ASP A 79 -25.13 13.41 34.90
CA ASP A 79 -23.97 14.11 35.50
C ASP A 79 -23.58 13.54 36.88
N ALA A 80 -23.81 12.25 37.15
CA ALA A 80 -23.75 11.73 38.53
C ALA A 80 -22.95 10.43 38.73
N ALA A 81 -21.90 10.15 37.96
CA ALA A 81 -21.12 8.92 38.20
C ALA A 81 -19.63 8.96 37.82
N VAL A 82 -18.89 10.05 38.07
CA VAL A 82 -17.42 9.98 38.20
C VAL A 82 -16.93 11.00 39.25
N GLN A 83 -17.21 10.74 40.53
CA GLN A 83 -16.51 11.34 41.66
C GLN A 83 -16.09 10.23 42.62
N GLY A 84 -14.77 10.05 42.78
CA GLY A 84 -14.16 9.06 43.67
C GLY A 84 -12.64 9.21 43.67
N ALA A 85 -12.14 10.12 44.52
CA ALA A 85 -10.73 10.49 44.74
C ALA A 85 -9.95 9.36 45.50
N PRO A 86 -8.62 9.42 45.78
CA PRO A 86 -7.93 10.57 46.37
C PRO A 86 -6.52 10.93 45.85
N VAL A 87 -6.19 12.18 46.17
CA VAL A 87 -4.95 12.93 46.00
C VAL A 87 -4.00 12.63 47.16
N ASP A 88 -2.71 12.41 46.89
CA ASP A 88 -1.68 12.38 47.93
C ASP A 88 -0.74 13.59 47.84
N ARG A 89 -0.61 14.28 48.97
CA ARG A 89 0.15 15.53 49.18
C ARG A 89 1.48 15.19 49.84
N TYR A 90 2.60 15.57 49.22
CA TYR A 90 3.78 16.02 49.96
C TYR A 90 4.63 16.94 49.08
N ARG A 91 4.74 18.23 49.46
CA ARG A 91 5.70 19.18 48.90
C ARG A 91 6.39 19.91 50.06
N ARG A 92 7.71 19.77 50.17
CA ARG A 92 8.58 20.65 50.99
C ARG A 92 9.33 21.63 50.07
N PRO A 93 9.69 22.85 50.53
CA PRO A 93 10.36 23.85 49.70
C PRO A 93 11.89 23.87 49.90
N GLY A 94 12.61 24.19 48.82
CA GLY A 94 13.96 24.79 48.84
C GLY A 94 15.15 23.84 48.60
N GLN A 95 15.75 23.91 47.41
CA GLN A 95 17.16 24.30 47.16
C GLN A 95 17.55 24.02 45.69
N ASP A 96 18.34 24.95 45.16
CA ASP A 96 18.81 25.07 43.79
C ASP A 96 19.69 23.91 43.28
N VAL A 97 19.71 23.69 41.97
CA VAL A 97 20.90 23.61 41.08
C VAL A 97 20.43 23.37 39.63
N HIS A 98 20.73 24.31 38.72
CA HIS A 98 20.68 24.14 37.25
C HIS A 98 22.04 23.59 36.76
N PRO A 99 22.16 22.91 35.59
CA PRO A 99 21.71 23.45 34.31
C PRO A 99 21.21 22.43 33.25
N GLY A 100 20.50 22.96 32.24
CA GLY A 100 20.46 22.36 30.91
C GLY A 100 19.07 22.00 30.37
N ASN A 101 18.22 23.00 30.11
CA ASN A 101 17.11 22.78 29.18
C ASN A 101 16.95 24.00 28.25
N ARG A 102 17.19 23.77 26.95
CA ARG A 102 17.16 24.79 25.89
C ARG A 102 15.85 24.70 25.11
N HIS A 103 14.75 25.23 25.63
CA HIS A 103 13.58 25.58 24.82
C HIS A 103 12.89 26.81 25.42
N ALA A 104 12.64 27.84 24.60
CA ALA A 104 11.85 29.00 24.99
C ALA A 104 10.43 28.79 24.47
N GLN A 105 9.49 28.55 25.38
CA GLN A 105 8.05 28.49 25.07
C GLN A 105 7.49 29.90 24.91
N CYS A 106 6.88 30.16 23.75
CA CYS A 106 6.07 31.35 23.51
C CYS A 106 4.63 30.89 23.28
N GLN A 107 3.69 31.36 24.10
CA GLN A 107 2.31 30.89 24.17
C GLN A 107 1.42 31.75 23.27
N VAL A 108 0.75 31.16 22.28
CA VAL A 108 -0.28 31.82 21.44
C VAL A 108 -1.45 30.85 21.25
N GLY A 109 -2.43 30.88 22.16
CA GLY A 109 -3.63 30.04 22.10
C GLY A 109 -3.38 28.52 22.19
N ASP A 110 -4.43 27.72 22.01
CA ASP A 110 -4.48 26.26 22.31
C ASP A 110 -3.76 25.33 21.30
N LEU A 111 -2.73 25.81 20.59
CA LEU A 111 -1.95 24.95 19.70
C LEU A 111 -0.44 25.17 19.89
N ALA A 112 0.24 24.21 20.51
CA ALA A 112 1.70 24.20 20.64
C ALA A 112 2.33 23.69 19.33
N LEU A 113 3.06 24.56 18.64
CA LEU A 113 3.89 24.23 17.47
C LEU A 113 5.37 24.36 17.85
N ASP A 114 6.12 23.28 17.68
CA ASP A 114 7.56 23.20 17.95
C ASP A 114 8.33 23.56 16.67
N LEU A 115 9.11 24.65 16.69
CA LEU A 115 9.85 25.18 15.53
C LEU A 115 11.36 25.22 15.83
N PRO A 116 12.23 24.65 14.95
CA PRO A 116 13.69 24.69 15.11
C PRO A 116 14.26 26.12 14.99
N ARG A 117 15.28 26.44 15.81
CA ARG A 117 15.85 27.80 15.97
C ARG A 117 16.72 28.30 14.80
N ASP A 118 16.87 27.52 13.73
CA ASP A 118 17.81 27.82 12.63
C ASP A 118 17.33 28.93 11.68
N LEU A 119 16.11 29.42 11.85
CA LEU A 119 15.52 30.50 11.05
C LEU A 119 15.64 31.91 11.65
N LEU A 120 16.25 32.07 12.85
CA LEU A 120 16.25 33.34 13.58
C LEU A 120 17.58 34.12 13.59
N HIS A 121 18.65 33.64 12.93
CA HIS A 121 19.95 34.31 12.92
C HIS A 121 20.41 34.80 11.54
N ARG A 122 19.57 35.54 10.82
CA ARG A 122 20.03 36.49 9.79
C ARG A 122 19.03 37.64 9.66
N HIS A 123 19.21 38.69 10.45
CA HIS A 123 19.06 40.09 10.06
C HIS A 123 19.26 40.97 11.30
N GLY A 124 20.25 41.87 11.22
CA GLY A 124 20.60 42.80 12.28
C GLY A 124 19.53 43.86 12.55
N SER A 125 19.59 44.37 13.78
CA SER A 125 19.08 45.63 14.32
C SER A 125 18.38 46.61 13.36
N VAL A 126 17.11 46.93 13.63
CA VAL A 126 16.43 48.16 13.19
C VAL A 126 15.65 48.72 14.38
N PRO A 127 15.65 50.06 14.64
CA PRO A 127 15.07 50.65 15.84
C PRO A 127 13.53 50.72 15.80
N SER A 128 12.94 50.85 16.98
CA SER A 128 11.51 51.09 17.19
C SER A 128 11.08 52.46 16.66
N THR A 129 10.10 52.51 15.75
CA THR A 129 8.96 53.47 15.70
C THR A 129 8.13 53.28 14.41
N ALA A 130 6.80 53.43 14.54
CA ALA A 130 5.78 53.68 13.50
C ALA A 130 5.16 52.49 12.69
N PRO A 131 3.89 52.62 12.25
CA PRO A 131 2.89 51.55 12.42
C PRO A 131 2.40 50.83 11.15
N ALA A 132 1.75 49.67 11.39
CA ALA A 132 0.64 49.07 10.63
C ALA A 132 0.73 49.04 9.08
N ARG A 133 1.53 48.12 8.53
CA ARG A 133 1.29 47.53 7.18
C ARG A 133 1.60 46.03 7.20
N CYS A 134 0.70 45.22 7.75
CA CYS A 134 0.97 43.80 8.02
C CYS A 134 -0.20 42.86 7.63
N GLY A 135 -0.83 43.08 6.48
CA GLY A 135 -1.84 42.15 5.90
C GLY A 135 -1.26 41.24 4.81
N ALA A 136 -0.65 41.83 3.77
CA ALA A 136 -0.27 41.10 2.56
C ALA A 136 0.94 40.15 2.74
N ARG A 137 1.93 40.53 3.56
CA ARG A 137 3.13 39.69 3.81
C ARG A 137 2.84 38.46 4.67
N ARG A 138 1.85 38.53 5.57
CA ARG A 138 1.44 37.40 6.42
C ARG A 138 0.66 36.36 5.62
N LEU A 139 -0.24 36.78 4.73
CA LEU A 139 -0.90 35.85 3.80
C LEU A 139 0.09 35.15 2.88
N TRP A 140 1.10 35.88 2.38
CA TRP A 140 2.13 35.31 1.51
C TRP A 140 3.02 34.29 2.23
N LEU A 141 3.38 34.53 3.50
CA LEU A 141 4.15 33.59 4.32
C LEU A 141 3.35 32.36 4.73
N VAL A 142 2.05 32.48 5.04
CA VAL A 142 1.16 31.33 5.30
C VAL A 142 0.97 30.51 4.02
N TRP A 143 0.80 31.16 2.86
CA TRP A 143 0.73 30.48 1.57
C TRP A 143 2.03 29.74 1.22
N ARG A 144 3.18 30.33 1.56
CA ARG A 144 4.51 29.73 1.32
C ARG A 144 4.83 28.60 2.31
N ALA A 145 4.33 28.67 3.55
CA ALA A 145 4.42 27.60 4.53
C ALA A 145 3.47 26.44 4.21
N MET A 146 2.27 26.70 3.67
CA MET A 146 1.40 25.65 3.09
C MET A 146 2.02 25.02 1.83
N ALA A 147 2.85 25.76 1.09
CA ALA A 147 3.54 25.26 -0.11
C ALA A 147 4.84 24.48 0.21
N ALA A 148 5.33 24.53 1.45
CA ALA A 148 6.55 23.87 1.88
C ALA A 148 6.23 22.79 2.94
N ALA A 149 5.46 21.78 2.54
CA ALA A 149 5.37 20.51 3.25
C ALA A 149 6.38 19.53 2.61
N ALA A 150 7.01 18.69 3.45
CA ALA A 150 8.07 17.76 3.11
C ALA A 150 7.77 16.89 1.87
N PRO A 151 8.81 16.41 1.14
CA PRO A 151 8.62 15.50 0.02
C PRO A 151 8.18 14.12 0.55
N ASP A 152 6.88 13.98 0.79
CA ASP A 152 6.27 12.70 1.06
C ASP A 152 6.25 11.89 -0.25
N PHE A 153 6.56 10.60 -0.20
CA PHE A 153 6.40 9.65 -1.33
C PHE A 153 5.04 9.80 -2.06
N PHE A 154 4.02 10.21 -1.30
CA PHE A 154 2.69 10.54 -1.79
C PHE A 154 2.66 11.76 -2.73
N SER A 155 3.41 12.81 -2.42
CA SER A 155 3.54 14.00 -3.27
C SER A 155 4.12 13.66 -4.64
N ASP A 156 5.06 12.71 -4.70
CA ASP A 156 5.66 12.26 -5.96
C ASP A 156 4.74 11.32 -6.76
N ALA A 157 4.00 10.44 -6.08
CA ALA A 157 2.99 9.61 -6.73
C ALA A 157 1.86 10.46 -7.33
N LEU A 158 1.36 11.44 -6.57
CA LEU A 158 0.34 12.37 -7.01
C LEU A 158 0.84 13.28 -8.14
N ARG A 159 2.07 13.79 -8.03
CA ARG A 159 2.72 14.61 -9.07
C ARG A 159 2.84 13.85 -10.38
N ARG A 160 3.25 12.58 -10.34
CA ARG A 160 3.31 11.71 -11.53
C ARG A 160 1.93 11.45 -12.12
N GLU A 161 0.91 11.22 -11.29
CA GLU A 161 -0.44 11.00 -11.81
C GLU A 161 -1.05 12.27 -12.40
N ILE A 162 -0.81 13.45 -11.82
CA ILE A 162 -1.22 14.74 -12.40
C ILE A 162 -0.59 14.94 -13.79
N ILE A 163 0.70 14.62 -13.96
CA ILE A 163 1.36 14.71 -15.27
C ILE A 163 0.73 13.73 -16.26
N ARG A 164 0.44 12.49 -15.84
CA ARG A 164 -0.22 11.49 -16.70
C ARG A 164 -1.63 11.92 -17.09
N SER A 165 -2.41 12.44 -16.15
CA SER A 165 -3.77 12.90 -16.40
C SER A 165 -3.77 14.10 -17.35
N GLU A 166 -2.83 15.04 -17.18
CA GLU A 166 -2.65 16.17 -18.11
C GLU A 166 -2.23 15.68 -19.50
N GLN A 167 -1.33 14.70 -19.62
CA GLN A 167 -0.96 14.12 -20.92
C GLN A 167 -2.13 13.39 -21.60
N ARG A 168 -2.97 12.68 -20.84
CA ARG A 168 -4.17 12.01 -21.39
C ARG A 168 -5.17 13.05 -21.91
N ARG A 169 -5.41 14.09 -21.11
CA ARG A 169 -6.26 15.22 -21.47
C ARG A 169 -5.78 15.90 -22.75
N MET A 170 -4.50 16.29 -22.82
CA MET A 170 -3.96 16.98 -23.99
C MET A 170 -3.97 16.10 -25.25
N ARG A 171 -3.72 14.79 -25.11
CA ARG A 171 -3.87 13.84 -26.23
C ARG A 171 -5.32 13.76 -26.71
N ALA A 172 -6.28 13.65 -25.78
CA ALA A 172 -7.70 13.63 -26.13
C ALA A 172 -8.11 14.93 -26.84
N LEU A 173 -7.68 16.08 -26.34
CA LEU A 173 -7.93 17.38 -26.96
C LEU A 173 -7.32 17.47 -28.37
N ALA A 174 -6.06 17.07 -28.55
CA ALA A 174 -5.41 17.04 -29.87
C ALA A 174 -6.16 16.15 -30.87
N ILE A 175 -6.63 14.96 -30.44
CA ILE A 175 -7.43 14.07 -31.28
C ILE A 175 -8.76 14.72 -31.66
N ILE A 176 -9.47 15.31 -30.68
CA ILE A 176 -10.75 15.96 -30.93
C ILE A 176 -10.57 17.15 -31.90
N LEU A 177 -9.53 17.96 -31.72
CA LEU A 177 -9.23 19.08 -32.60
C LEU A 177 -8.85 18.62 -34.01
N ALA A 178 -8.08 17.53 -34.15
CA ALA A 178 -7.74 16.96 -35.45
C ALA A 178 -8.99 16.44 -36.18
N VAL A 179 -9.89 15.75 -35.48
CA VAL A 179 -11.17 15.27 -36.04
C VAL A 179 -12.06 16.46 -36.43
N LEU A 180 -12.19 17.45 -35.55
CA LEU A 180 -12.98 18.66 -35.83
C LEU A 180 -12.43 19.41 -37.04
N LEU A 181 -11.11 19.53 -37.17
CA LEU A 181 -10.44 20.15 -38.32
C LEU A 181 -10.71 19.37 -39.60
N ALA A 182 -10.51 18.04 -39.58
CA ALA A 182 -10.74 17.19 -40.75
C ALA A 182 -12.20 17.23 -41.22
N LEU A 183 -13.16 17.14 -40.28
CA LEU A 183 -14.58 17.24 -40.59
C LEU A 183 -14.93 18.61 -41.17
N SER A 184 -14.44 19.69 -40.55
CA SER A 184 -14.70 21.05 -41.02
C SER A 184 -14.11 21.32 -42.40
N LEU A 185 -12.89 20.82 -42.69
CA LEU A 185 -12.28 20.90 -44.02
C LEU A 185 -13.08 20.09 -45.06
N THR A 186 -13.57 18.90 -44.67
CA THR A 186 -14.38 18.06 -45.56
C THR A 186 -15.67 18.77 -45.93
N VAL A 187 -16.39 19.33 -44.94
CA VAL A 187 -17.62 20.10 -45.19
C VAL A 187 -17.34 21.30 -46.10
N ALA A 188 -16.27 22.07 -45.82
CA ALA A 188 -15.95 23.27 -46.58
C ALA A 188 -15.50 23.03 -48.03
N ASN A 189 -14.91 21.86 -48.35
CA ASN A 189 -14.34 21.60 -49.68
C ASN A 189 -15.15 20.58 -50.50
N VAL A 190 -15.86 19.66 -49.86
CA VAL A 190 -16.67 18.63 -50.55
C VAL A 190 -18.13 19.09 -50.69
N PHE A 191 -18.66 19.77 -49.69
CA PHE A 191 -20.06 20.21 -49.65
C PHE A 191 -20.19 21.71 -49.92
N VAL A 192 -19.55 22.19 -50.99
CA VAL A 192 -19.47 23.62 -51.33
C VAL A 192 -20.86 24.24 -51.53
N ASP A 193 -21.78 23.53 -52.20
CA ASP A 193 -23.16 23.99 -52.41
C ASP A 193 -23.89 24.19 -51.07
N TYR A 194 -23.72 23.26 -50.11
CA TYR A 194 -24.27 23.39 -48.77
C TYR A 194 -23.71 24.64 -48.05
N THR A 195 -22.40 24.84 -48.09
CA THR A 195 -21.78 26.01 -47.45
C THR A 195 -22.21 27.33 -48.09
N SER A 196 -22.34 27.38 -49.42
CA SER A 196 -22.76 28.60 -50.14
C SER A 196 -24.21 29.01 -49.84
N ARG A 197 -25.07 28.05 -49.47
CA ARG A 197 -26.46 28.31 -49.06
C ARG A 197 -26.58 28.67 -47.58
N MET A 198 -25.66 28.18 -46.76
CA MET A 198 -25.68 28.38 -45.31
C MET A 198 -25.06 29.71 -44.89
N PHE A 199 -24.01 30.16 -45.58
CA PHE A 199 -23.28 31.39 -45.26
C PHE A 199 -23.69 32.53 -46.20
N GLU A 200 -23.73 33.76 -45.67
CA GLU A 200 -24.08 34.96 -46.45
C GLU A 200 -22.97 35.37 -47.43
N ARG A 201 -21.73 34.94 -47.15
CA ARG A 201 -20.55 35.19 -47.96
C ARG A 201 -19.87 33.88 -48.30
N ASP A 202 -19.22 33.84 -49.45
CA ASP A 202 -18.42 32.68 -49.87
C ASP A 202 -17.33 32.39 -48.83
N VAL A 203 -17.42 31.21 -48.22
CA VAL A 203 -16.46 30.75 -47.23
C VAL A 203 -15.31 30.04 -47.95
N PRO A 204 -14.06 30.51 -47.81
CA PRO A 204 -12.94 29.83 -48.42
C PRO A 204 -12.73 28.45 -47.79
N GLY A 205 -12.48 27.43 -48.61
CA GLY A 205 -12.27 26.05 -48.15
C GLY A 205 -11.11 25.85 -47.17
N TRP A 206 -10.15 26.79 -47.12
CA TRP A 206 -9.04 26.79 -46.17
C TRP A 206 -9.37 27.41 -44.81
N LEU A 207 -10.52 28.06 -44.64
CA LEU A 207 -10.89 28.76 -43.40
C LEU A 207 -10.78 27.88 -42.13
N PRO A 208 -11.24 26.61 -42.13
CA PRO A 208 -11.10 25.76 -40.95
C PRO A 208 -9.64 25.51 -40.53
N LEU A 209 -8.71 25.47 -41.50
CA LEU A 209 -7.28 25.30 -41.23
C LEU A 209 -6.70 26.48 -40.46
N VAL A 210 -7.12 27.71 -40.78
CA VAL A 210 -6.66 28.92 -40.08
C VAL A 210 -7.35 29.07 -38.72
N GLY A 211 -8.60 28.66 -38.58
CA GLY A 211 -9.34 28.72 -37.31
C GLY A 211 -8.88 27.69 -36.27
N ILE A 212 -8.75 26.41 -36.66
CA ILE A 212 -8.48 25.29 -35.74
C ILE A 212 -7.01 24.88 -35.75
N GLY A 213 -6.32 25.01 -36.90
CA GLY A 213 -4.93 24.56 -37.07
C GLY A 213 -3.93 25.14 -36.07
N PRO A 214 -3.93 26.46 -35.77
CA PRO A 214 -3.02 27.04 -34.78
C PRO A 214 -3.18 26.44 -33.37
N PHE A 215 -4.41 26.13 -32.96
CA PHE A 215 -4.69 25.51 -31.66
C PHE A 215 -4.28 24.04 -31.63
N LEU A 216 -4.51 23.29 -32.72
CA LEU A 216 -4.01 21.93 -32.84
C LEU A 216 -2.47 21.90 -32.78
N LEU A 217 -1.79 22.82 -33.47
CA LEU A 217 -0.34 22.96 -33.41
C LEU A 217 0.13 23.30 -32.00
N TYR A 218 -0.50 24.28 -31.35
CA TYR A 218 -0.23 24.64 -29.96
C TYR A 218 -0.34 23.42 -29.03
N GLU A 219 -1.42 22.64 -29.17
CA GLU A 219 -1.67 21.45 -28.35
C GLU A 219 -0.57 20.40 -28.52
N LEU A 220 -0.14 20.14 -29.77
CA LEU A 220 0.93 19.20 -30.08
C LEU A 220 2.29 19.66 -29.53
N VAL A 221 2.58 20.96 -29.62
CA VAL A 221 3.80 21.57 -29.06
C VAL A 221 3.78 21.50 -27.54
N SER A 222 2.69 21.91 -26.90
CA SER A 222 2.51 21.85 -25.44
C SER A 222 2.63 20.43 -24.91
N LEU A 223 2.04 19.43 -25.59
CA LEU A 223 2.19 18.02 -25.26
C LEU A 223 3.64 17.55 -25.38
N THR A 224 4.36 17.97 -26.42
CA THR A 224 5.77 17.62 -26.62
C THR A 224 6.65 18.23 -25.54
N ILE A 225 6.43 19.51 -25.19
CA ILE A 225 7.12 20.19 -24.09
C ILE A 225 6.84 19.49 -22.76
N LEU A 226 5.58 19.12 -22.49
CA LEU A 226 5.25 18.42 -21.23
C LEU A 226 5.92 17.05 -21.16
N ARG A 227 5.93 16.27 -22.25
CA ARG A 227 6.64 14.97 -22.31
C ARG A 227 8.14 15.15 -22.06
N TYR A 228 8.75 16.14 -22.67
CA TYR A 228 10.17 16.46 -22.48
C TYR A 228 10.51 16.85 -21.04
N ARG A 229 9.70 17.72 -20.43
CA ARG A 229 9.88 18.13 -19.03
C ARG A 229 9.65 16.97 -18.06
N ALA A 230 8.63 16.16 -18.30
CA ALA A 230 8.33 14.97 -17.51
C ALA A 230 9.48 13.94 -17.56
N ALA A 231 10.15 13.79 -18.70
CA ALA A 231 11.32 12.93 -18.83
C ALA A 231 12.55 13.43 -18.05
N ARG A 232 12.57 14.70 -17.63
CA ARG A 232 13.66 15.33 -16.87
C ARG A 232 13.28 15.69 -15.44
N ASP A 233 12.13 15.21 -14.97
CA ASP A 233 11.60 15.47 -13.63
C ASP A 233 11.46 16.97 -13.27
N LEU A 234 11.37 17.84 -14.28
CA LEU A 234 11.29 19.28 -14.09
C LEU A 234 9.88 19.70 -13.70
N ASP A 235 9.77 20.44 -12.60
CA ASP A 235 8.49 20.97 -12.10
C ASP A 235 7.74 21.83 -13.10
N PHE A 236 6.42 21.72 -13.09
CA PHE A 236 5.55 22.55 -13.91
C PHE A 236 5.04 23.75 -13.10
N LEU A 237 5.42 24.96 -13.51
CA LEU A 237 5.03 26.20 -12.84
C LEU A 237 3.50 26.32 -12.79
N ARG A 238 2.94 26.54 -11.59
CA ARG A 238 1.47 26.64 -11.40
C ARG A 238 0.83 27.67 -12.32
N VAL A 239 1.46 28.83 -12.48
CA VAL A 239 0.98 29.94 -13.34
C VAL A 239 0.85 29.49 -14.80
N THR A 240 1.78 28.69 -15.31
CA THR A 240 1.74 28.22 -16.71
C THR A 240 0.55 27.32 -16.99
N ARG A 241 -0.03 26.64 -15.98
CA ARG A 241 -1.26 25.84 -16.14
C ARG A 241 -2.48 26.72 -16.39
N PHE A 242 -2.61 27.82 -15.64
CA PHE A 242 -3.71 28.77 -15.83
C PHE A 242 -3.61 29.50 -17.18
N ALA A 243 -2.39 29.85 -17.59
CA ALA A 243 -2.15 30.44 -18.91
C ALA A 243 -2.49 29.46 -20.04
N ASN A 244 -2.05 28.21 -19.94
CA ASN A 244 -2.39 27.17 -20.91
C ASN A 244 -3.91 26.95 -20.98
N ALA A 245 -4.58 26.87 -19.83
CA ALA A 245 -6.03 26.76 -19.74
C ALA A 245 -6.78 27.91 -20.44
N LEU A 246 -6.29 29.13 -20.29
CA LEU A 246 -6.87 30.31 -20.94
C LEU A 246 -6.73 30.19 -22.47
N ILE A 247 -5.54 29.83 -22.96
CA ILE A 247 -5.27 29.69 -24.39
C ILE A 247 -6.17 28.61 -25.00
N GLU A 248 -6.20 27.42 -24.41
CA GLU A 248 -7.03 26.30 -24.89
C GLU A 248 -8.52 26.66 -24.92
N THR A 249 -9.03 27.28 -23.84
CA THR A 249 -10.45 27.66 -23.73
C THR A 249 -10.82 28.81 -24.67
N SER A 250 -9.85 29.47 -25.33
CA SER A 250 -10.10 30.56 -26.28
C SER A 250 -10.42 30.08 -27.70
N LEU A 251 -10.35 28.77 -27.98
CA LEU A 251 -10.68 28.23 -29.31
C LEU A 251 -12.14 28.47 -29.73
N PRO A 252 -13.16 28.25 -28.89
CA PRO A 252 -14.54 28.54 -29.27
C PRO A 252 -14.72 30.03 -29.61
N ALA A 253 -14.07 30.91 -28.84
CA ALA A 253 -14.08 32.36 -29.08
C ALA A 253 -13.51 32.71 -30.46
N SER A 254 -12.34 32.16 -30.82
CA SER A 254 -11.71 32.45 -32.12
C SER A 254 -12.58 31.97 -33.29
N ILE A 255 -13.22 30.81 -33.16
CA ILE A 255 -14.16 30.26 -34.16
C ILE A 255 -15.39 31.16 -34.28
N ILE A 256 -15.99 31.60 -33.16
CA ILE A 256 -17.16 32.49 -33.16
C ILE A 256 -16.84 33.80 -33.89
N ILE A 257 -15.71 34.45 -33.56
CA ILE A 257 -15.28 35.69 -34.22
C ILE A 257 -15.12 35.47 -35.72
N THR A 258 -14.44 34.38 -36.10
CA THR A 258 -14.17 34.08 -37.51
C THR A 258 -15.46 33.83 -38.29
N LEU A 259 -16.38 33.02 -37.76
CA LEU A 259 -17.65 32.71 -38.42
C LEU A 259 -18.59 33.92 -38.50
N SER A 260 -18.55 34.83 -37.52
CA SER A 260 -19.37 36.04 -37.51
C SER A 260 -19.04 37.02 -38.65
N HIS A 261 -17.91 36.83 -39.35
CA HIS A 261 -17.60 37.57 -40.58
C HIS A 261 -18.30 37.04 -41.84
N TYR A 262 -18.87 35.82 -41.77
CA TYR A 262 -19.47 35.11 -42.91
C TYR A 262 -20.95 34.74 -42.70
N MET A 263 -21.46 34.82 -41.46
CA MET A 263 -22.83 34.51 -41.09
C MET A 263 -23.30 35.46 -40.00
N ASP A 264 -24.60 35.75 -39.95
CA ASP A 264 -25.22 36.50 -38.87
C ASP A 264 -24.78 36.03 -37.46
N PRO A 265 -24.29 36.93 -36.60
CA PRO A 265 -23.79 36.58 -35.26
C PRO A 265 -24.81 35.84 -34.39
N VAL A 266 -26.10 36.16 -34.48
CA VAL A 266 -27.17 35.52 -33.69
C VAL A 266 -27.27 34.03 -34.03
N LEU A 267 -27.10 33.69 -35.31
CA LEU A 267 -27.04 32.30 -35.77
C LEU A 267 -25.77 31.60 -35.30
N VAL A 268 -24.61 32.27 -35.31
CA VAL A 268 -23.32 31.69 -34.84
C VAL A 268 -23.44 31.24 -33.38
N PHE A 269 -24.06 32.06 -32.53
CA PHE A 269 -24.28 31.72 -31.13
C PHE A 269 -25.30 30.60 -30.91
N SER A 270 -26.20 30.36 -31.86
CA SER A 270 -27.16 29.26 -31.83
C SER A 270 -26.59 27.97 -32.42
N PHE A 271 -25.44 28.05 -33.10
CA PHE A 271 -24.78 26.92 -33.74
C PHE A 271 -23.82 26.18 -32.79
N TRP A 272 -23.03 25.25 -33.31
CA TRP A 272 -22.14 24.40 -32.52
C TRP A 272 -20.94 25.09 -31.82
N PRO A 273 -20.38 26.25 -32.25
CA PRO A 273 -19.17 26.77 -31.63
C PRO A 273 -19.26 27.03 -30.12
N PRO A 274 -20.32 27.67 -29.57
CA PRO A 274 -20.46 27.83 -28.12
C PRO A 274 -20.56 26.51 -27.35
N LEU A 275 -21.01 25.41 -27.99
CA LEU A 275 -21.08 24.10 -27.34
C LEU A 275 -19.68 23.54 -27.02
N LEU A 276 -18.65 23.99 -27.74
CA LEU A 276 -17.27 23.59 -27.46
C LEU A 276 -16.79 24.06 -26.08
N TYR A 277 -17.35 25.13 -25.51
CA TYR A 277 -17.01 25.53 -24.14
C TYR A 277 -17.31 24.42 -23.12
N PHE A 278 -18.41 23.67 -23.28
CA PHE A 278 -18.72 22.53 -22.42
C PHE A 278 -17.68 21.42 -22.55
N LEU A 279 -17.14 21.19 -23.76
CA LEU A 279 -16.08 20.22 -23.96
C LEU A 279 -14.81 20.60 -23.17
N PHE A 280 -14.39 21.87 -23.22
CA PHE A 280 -13.22 22.34 -22.46
C PHE A 280 -13.44 22.27 -20.95
N ILE A 281 -14.63 22.64 -20.48
CA ILE A 281 -15.00 22.52 -19.06
C ILE A 281 -14.99 21.04 -18.63
N LEU A 282 -15.55 20.13 -19.43
CA LEU A 282 -15.54 18.71 -19.12
C LEU A 282 -14.11 18.15 -19.09
N LEU A 283 -13.28 18.47 -20.08
CA LEU A 283 -11.88 18.05 -20.12
C LEU A 283 -11.02 18.67 -19.02
N SER A 284 -11.45 19.79 -18.43
CA SER A 284 -10.78 20.40 -17.28
C SER A 284 -10.83 19.52 -16.02
N THR A 285 -11.83 18.64 -15.90
CA THR A 285 -11.98 17.72 -14.76
C THR A 285 -10.78 16.77 -14.61
N LEU A 286 -10.15 16.40 -15.72
CA LEU A 286 -8.97 15.52 -15.76
C LEU A 286 -7.71 16.17 -15.19
N ARG A 287 -7.72 17.49 -14.92
CA ARG A 287 -6.62 18.19 -14.27
C ARG A 287 -6.51 17.88 -12.78
N LEU A 288 -7.54 17.24 -12.21
CA LEU A 288 -7.62 16.90 -10.78
C LEU A 288 -7.39 18.12 -9.86
N ASP A 289 -7.79 19.31 -10.33
CA ASP A 289 -7.64 20.57 -9.62
C ASP A 289 -8.93 21.37 -9.73
N PHE A 290 -9.54 21.62 -8.57
CA PHE A 290 -10.77 22.39 -8.42
C PHE A 290 -10.65 23.78 -9.06
N TRP A 291 -9.58 24.51 -8.73
CA TRP A 291 -9.43 25.91 -9.13
C TRP A 291 -9.14 26.03 -10.63
N LEU A 292 -8.42 25.09 -11.23
CA LEU A 292 -8.21 25.08 -12.68
C LEU A 292 -9.51 24.81 -13.45
N SER A 293 -10.42 24.01 -12.91
CA SER A 293 -11.72 23.72 -13.53
C SER A 293 -12.69 24.91 -13.42
N VAL A 294 -12.74 25.54 -12.24
CA VAL A 294 -13.50 26.78 -12.02
C VAL A 294 -12.96 27.90 -12.90
N TRP A 295 -11.65 28.01 -13.04
CA TRP A 295 -11.02 28.98 -13.93
C TRP A 295 -11.45 28.77 -15.39
N THR A 296 -11.45 27.54 -15.91
CA THR A 296 -11.90 27.28 -17.28
C THR A 296 -13.36 27.64 -17.50
N GLY A 297 -14.26 27.35 -16.55
CA GLY A 297 -15.66 27.77 -16.65
C GLY A 297 -15.84 29.29 -16.56
N THR A 298 -15.03 29.96 -15.73
CA THR A 298 -15.03 31.42 -15.63
C THR A 298 -14.56 32.07 -16.93
N VAL A 299 -13.46 31.58 -17.51
CA VAL A 299 -12.96 32.06 -18.80
C VAL A 299 -14.00 31.84 -19.90
N ALA A 300 -14.62 30.66 -19.96
CA ALA A 300 -15.67 30.36 -20.93
C ALA A 300 -16.86 31.33 -20.81
N ALA A 301 -17.36 31.54 -19.58
CA ALA A 301 -18.45 32.46 -19.32
C ALA A 301 -18.09 33.91 -19.69
N LEU A 302 -16.89 34.38 -19.30
CA LEU A 302 -16.42 35.73 -19.62
C LEU A 302 -16.26 35.93 -21.13
N GLN A 303 -15.67 34.99 -21.85
CA GLN A 303 -15.54 35.08 -23.30
C GLN A 303 -16.91 35.07 -23.99
N GLN A 304 -17.82 34.20 -23.56
CA GLN A 304 -19.17 34.13 -24.08
C GLN A 304 -19.89 35.48 -23.95
N ILE A 305 -19.92 36.07 -22.75
CA ILE A 305 -20.65 37.33 -22.54
C ILE A 305 -19.98 38.51 -23.25
N VAL A 306 -18.64 38.57 -23.28
CA VAL A 306 -17.91 39.62 -23.99
C VAL A 306 -18.18 39.56 -25.48
N LEU A 307 -18.17 38.36 -26.09
CA LEU A 307 -18.45 38.20 -27.51
C LEU A 307 -19.91 38.54 -27.85
N VAL A 308 -20.86 38.16 -26.99
CA VAL A 308 -22.28 38.55 -27.19
C VAL A 308 -22.42 40.06 -27.17
N LEU A 309 -21.87 40.74 -26.15
CA LEU A 309 -21.95 42.20 -26.03
C LEU A 309 -21.24 42.93 -27.19
N TRP A 310 -20.26 42.29 -27.81
CA TRP A 310 -19.48 42.88 -28.90
C TRP A 310 -20.07 42.64 -30.29
N LEU A 311 -20.61 41.43 -30.55
CA LEU A 311 -21.03 41.00 -31.88
C LEU A 311 -22.54 41.02 -32.09
N VAL A 312 -23.34 40.83 -31.04
CA VAL A 312 -24.80 40.73 -31.16
C VAL A 312 -25.43 42.10 -30.90
N PRO A 313 -26.22 42.65 -31.85
CA PRO A 313 -27.01 43.84 -31.58
C PRO A 313 -28.14 43.47 -30.60
N LEU A 314 -27.94 43.81 -29.32
CA LEU A 314 -28.90 43.44 -28.27
C LEU A 314 -30.08 44.41 -28.25
N GLU A 315 -31.29 43.87 -28.31
CA GLU A 315 -32.53 44.63 -28.15
C GLU A 315 -33.12 44.39 -26.74
N PRO A 316 -33.32 45.42 -25.90
CA PRO A 316 -33.83 45.23 -24.54
C PRO A 316 -35.28 44.74 -24.49
N TRP A 317 -36.06 44.99 -25.55
CA TRP A 317 -37.49 44.66 -25.67
C TRP A 317 -37.79 43.96 -27.01
N GLY A 318 -36.86 43.13 -27.49
CA GLY A 318 -37.04 42.36 -28.72
C GLY A 318 -38.02 41.20 -28.53
N ASN A 319 -38.77 40.84 -29.58
CA ASN A 319 -39.67 39.67 -29.57
C ASN A 319 -38.90 38.35 -29.83
N ILE A 320 -37.64 38.43 -30.24
CA ILE A 320 -36.77 37.29 -30.55
C ILE A 320 -35.91 36.97 -29.32
N PRO A 321 -36.08 35.80 -28.66
CA PRO A 321 -35.32 35.47 -27.45
C PRO A 321 -33.80 35.52 -27.64
N GLN A 322 -33.31 35.20 -28.84
CA GLN A 322 -31.89 35.15 -29.17
C GLN A 322 -31.21 36.54 -29.20
N GLU A 323 -31.97 37.62 -29.30
CA GLU A 323 -31.47 39.01 -29.28
C GLU A 323 -31.57 39.65 -27.88
N THR A 324 -32.16 38.92 -26.94
CA THR A 324 -32.39 39.41 -25.57
C THR A 324 -31.18 39.15 -24.68
N LEU A 325 -30.75 40.15 -23.90
CA LEU A 325 -29.65 40.02 -22.93
C LEU A 325 -29.87 38.86 -21.94
N LEU A 326 -31.11 38.67 -21.48
CA LEU A 326 -31.47 37.63 -20.51
C LEU A 326 -31.17 36.21 -21.03
N PHE A 327 -31.39 35.95 -22.32
CA PHE A 327 -31.10 34.66 -22.94
C PHE A 327 -29.61 34.33 -22.87
N HIS A 328 -28.75 35.27 -23.28
CA HIS A 328 -27.29 35.08 -23.23
C HIS A 328 -26.73 35.09 -21.82
N PHE A 329 -27.33 35.87 -20.92
CA PHE A 329 -26.99 35.86 -19.49
C PHE A 329 -27.24 34.48 -18.87
N SER A 330 -28.38 33.86 -19.18
CA SER A 330 -28.70 32.51 -18.69
C SER A 330 -27.67 31.47 -19.17
N ARG A 331 -27.23 31.54 -20.44
CA ARG A 331 -26.18 30.65 -21.00
C ARG A 331 -24.83 30.87 -20.33
N THR A 332 -24.46 32.13 -20.10
CA THR A 332 -23.24 32.52 -19.38
C THR A 332 -23.23 31.97 -17.96
N LEU A 333 -24.37 32.08 -17.26
CA LEU A 333 -24.55 31.53 -15.93
C LEU A 333 -24.40 30.00 -15.91
N VAL A 334 -24.98 29.31 -16.90
CA VAL A 334 -24.84 27.84 -17.04
C VAL A 334 -23.38 27.43 -17.30
N LEU A 335 -22.63 28.17 -18.13
CA LEU A 335 -21.20 27.89 -18.36
C LEU A 335 -20.38 28.05 -17.08
N PHE A 336 -20.61 29.12 -16.32
CA PHE A 336 -19.96 29.33 -15.04
C PHE A 336 -20.30 28.24 -14.03
N ALA A 337 -21.59 27.91 -13.88
CA ALA A 337 -22.07 26.85 -13.00
C ALA A 337 -21.48 25.48 -13.38
N SER A 338 -21.36 25.18 -14.68
CA SER A 338 -20.72 23.96 -15.18
C SER A 338 -19.25 23.88 -14.76
N GLY A 339 -18.53 25.00 -14.71
CA GLY A 339 -17.17 25.08 -14.16
C GLY A 339 -17.08 24.73 -12.69
N LEU A 340 -18.05 25.16 -11.87
CA LEU A 340 -18.13 24.81 -10.45
C LEU A 340 -18.39 23.30 -10.27
N VAL A 341 -19.35 22.74 -11.01
CA VAL A 341 -19.65 21.30 -10.99
C VAL A 341 -18.44 20.49 -11.44
N ALA A 342 -17.79 20.89 -12.55
CA ALA A 342 -16.56 20.26 -13.01
C ALA A 342 -15.45 20.30 -11.95
N GLY A 343 -15.30 21.44 -11.24
CA GLY A 343 -14.36 21.55 -10.13
C GLY A 343 -14.67 20.59 -8.98
N PHE A 344 -15.95 20.46 -8.59
CA PHE A 344 -16.37 19.50 -7.57
C PHE A 344 -16.07 18.05 -7.97
N VAL A 345 -16.36 17.68 -9.22
CA VAL A 345 -16.02 16.36 -9.78
C VAL A 345 -14.51 16.14 -9.78
N ALA A 346 -13.71 17.12 -10.22
CA ALA A 346 -12.26 17.05 -10.22
C ALA A 346 -11.70 16.81 -8.81
N ASN A 347 -12.23 17.51 -7.80
CA ASN A 347 -11.83 17.34 -6.41
C ASN A 347 -12.24 15.96 -5.87
N SER A 348 -13.44 15.48 -6.20
CA SER A 348 -13.91 14.16 -5.80
C SER A 348 -13.04 13.04 -6.37
N LEU A 349 -12.70 13.12 -7.67
CA LEU A 349 -11.79 12.18 -8.33
C LEU A 349 -10.40 12.20 -7.68
N ARG A 350 -9.89 13.40 -7.35
CA ARG A 350 -8.63 13.55 -6.63
C ARG A 350 -8.68 12.84 -5.28
N THR A 351 -9.68 13.13 -4.45
CA THR A 351 -9.79 12.53 -3.11
C THR A 351 -9.93 11.01 -3.16
N GLN A 352 -10.71 10.47 -4.11
CA GLN A 352 -10.83 9.02 -4.31
C GLN A 352 -9.49 8.38 -4.67
N PHE A 353 -8.74 9.00 -5.59
CA PHE A 353 -7.40 8.54 -5.95
C PHE A 353 -6.45 8.56 -4.73
N GLU A 354 -6.43 9.67 -3.99
CA GLU A 354 -5.60 9.81 -2.79
C GLU A 354 -5.90 8.74 -1.74
N MET A 355 -7.18 8.40 -1.52
CA MET A 355 -7.57 7.32 -0.62
C MET A 355 -7.13 5.93 -1.12
N SER A 356 -7.29 5.65 -2.42
CA SER A 356 -6.89 4.37 -3.01
C SER A 356 -5.39 4.10 -2.88
N VAL A 357 -4.56 5.13 -3.11
CA VAL A 357 -3.10 5.03 -2.97
C VAL A 357 -2.71 4.82 -1.51
N ARG A 358 -3.37 5.50 -0.57
CA ARG A 358 -3.13 5.30 0.87
C ARG A 358 -3.47 3.89 1.33
N ALA A 359 -4.57 3.32 0.84
CA ALA A 359 -4.98 1.97 1.18
C ALA A 359 -3.95 0.93 0.70
N VAL A 360 -3.43 1.09 -0.53
CA VAL A 360 -2.36 0.22 -1.06
C VAL A 360 -1.08 0.37 -0.24
N ALA A 361 -0.63 1.59 0.02
CA ALA A 361 0.58 1.82 0.81
C ALA A 361 0.47 1.29 2.26
N ALA A 362 -0.71 1.39 2.87
CA ALA A 362 -0.98 0.82 4.18
C ALA A 362 -0.92 -0.71 4.16
N ARG A 363 -1.51 -1.34 3.14
CA ARG A 363 -1.44 -2.80 2.95
C ARG A 363 0.00 -3.28 2.75
N ASP A 364 0.77 -2.59 1.92
CA ASP A 364 2.19 -2.93 1.68
C ASP A 364 3.00 -2.79 2.97
N ARG A 365 2.76 -1.74 3.75
CA ARG A 365 3.41 -1.56 5.06
C ARG A 365 3.08 -2.69 6.02
N VAL A 366 1.79 -3.05 6.14
CA VAL A 366 1.35 -4.18 6.99
C VAL A 366 2.01 -5.47 6.51
N THR A 367 1.95 -5.77 5.22
CA THR A 367 2.55 -6.98 4.63
C THR A 367 4.06 -7.03 4.86
N ASN A 368 4.77 -5.92 4.73
CA ASN A 368 6.21 -5.85 4.98
C ASN A 368 6.56 -6.04 6.46
N LEU A 369 5.81 -5.42 7.38
CA LEU A 369 6.00 -5.60 8.83
C LEU A 369 5.71 -7.05 9.26
N PHE A 370 4.66 -7.67 8.73
CA PHE A 370 4.36 -9.08 8.96
C PHE A 370 5.38 -10.01 8.28
N GLY A 371 5.87 -9.67 7.09
CA GLY A 371 6.89 -10.41 6.34
C GLY A 371 8.24 -10.50 7.04
N GLN A 372 8.58 -9.53 7.90
CA GLN A 372 9.76 -9.60 8.77
C GLN A 372 9.66 -10.67 9.87
N HIS A 373 8.45 -11.09 10.22
CA HIS A 373 8.19 -12.00 11.34
C HIS A 373 7.67 -13.36 10.86
N VAL A 374 7.16 -13.44 9.64
CA VAL A 374 6.53 -14.62 9.05
C VAL A 374 6.90 -14.68 7.56
N SER A 375 7.28 -15.86 7.06
CA SER A 375 7.61 -16.04 5.64
C SER A 375 6.49 -15.53 4.70
N PRO A 376 6.81 -14.86 3.57
CA PRO A 376 5.82 -14.36 2.61
C PRO A 376 4.81 -15.41 2.17
N ALA A 377 5.25 -16.66 1.96
CA ALA A 377 4.38 -17.76 1.57
C ALA A 377 3.27 -18.08 2.59
N VAL A 378 3.56 -17.86 3.88
CA VAL A 378 2.57 -18.04 4.96
C VAL A 378 1.65 -16.82 5.02
N VAL A 379 2.17 -15.60 4.85
CA VAL A 379 1.36 -14.37 4.79
C VAL A 379 0.35 -14.43 3.65
N ASP A 380 0.80 -14.82 2.45
CA ASP A 380 -0.08 -14.94 1.28
C ASP A 380 -1.17 -15.99 1.49
N ARG A 381 -0.83 -17.14 2.11
CA ARG A 381 -1.82 -18.18 2.45
C ARG A 381 -2.83 -17.69 3.49
N LEU A 382 -2.40 -16.93 4.49
CA LEU A 382 -3.27 -16.36 5.52
C LEU A 382 -4.17 -15.25 4.95
N LEU A 383 -3.66 -14.42 4.03
CA LEU A 383 -4.43 -13.37 3.36
C LEU A 383 -5.44 -13.93 2.34
N ALA A 384 -5.14 -15.08 1.73
CA ALA A 384 -6.06 -15.75 0.80
C ALA A 384 -7.21 -16.46 1.53
N ALA A 385 -6.99 -16.91 2.76
CA ALA A 385 -7.99 -17.62 3.54
C ALA A 385 -8.93 -16.63 4.26
N ARG A 386 -10.26 -16.85 4.17
CA ARG A 386 -11.26 -16.05 4.90
C ARG A 386 -11.34 -16.41 6.40
N THR A 387 -10.74 -17.54 6.78
CA THR A 387 -10.69 -18.12 8.12
C THR A 387 -9.30 -18.74 8.33
N ASP A 388 -8.98 -19.13 9.57
CA ASP A 388 -7.71 -19.84 9.84
C ASP A 388 -7.59 -21.09 8.94
N PRO A 389 -6.43 -21.31 8.29
CA PRO A 389 -6.20 -22.53 7.53
C PRO A 389 -6.31 -23.75 8.45
N PRO A 390 -7.03 -24.83 8.05
CA PRO A 390 -7.05 -26.06 8.83
C PRO A 390 -5.65 -26.67 8.90
N SER A 391 -5.38 -27.40 9.99
CA SER A 391 -4.18 -28.24 10.09
C SER A 391 -4.29 -29.41 9.12
N GLU A 392 -3.24 -29.69 8.36
CA GLU A 392 -3.22 -30.73 7.33
C GLU A 392 -2.01 -31.65 7.52
N MET A 393 -2.21 -32.97 7.36
CA MET A 393 -1.11 -33.93 7.28
C MET A 393 -0.46 -33.83 5.90
N ARG A 394 0.86 -33.61 5.87
CA ARG A 394 1.62 -33.47 4.62
C ARG A 394 2.99 -34.10 4.73
N THR A 395 3.48 -34.64 3.62
CA THR A 395 4.88 -35.03 3.49
C THR A 395 5.73 -33.77 3.37
N VAL A 396 6.65 -33.56 4.31
CA VAL A 396 7.53 -32.39 4.36
C VAL A 396 8.97 -32.82 4.58
N CYS A 397 9.90 -32.04 4.05
CA CYS A 397 11.31 -32.18 4.34
C CYS A 397 11.71 -31.13 5.38
N VAL A 398 12.20 -31.58 6.52
CA VAL A 398 12.60 -30.71 7.63
C VAL A 398 14.12 -30.66 7.71
N LEU A 399 14.66 -29.45 7.80
CA LEU A 399 16.08 -29.18 7.94
C LEU A 399 16.31 -28.44 9.26
N PHE A 400 17.19 -28.97 10.10
CA PHE A 400 17.73 -28.24 11.24
C PHE A 400 19.18 -27.86 10.96
N LEU A 401 19.52 -26.61 11.26
CA LEU A 401 20.88 -26.10 11.22
C LEU A 401 21.24 -25.55 12.60
N ASP A 402 22.46 -25.81 13.05
CA ASP A 402 23.02 -25.27 14.28
C ASP A 402 24.51 -24.86 14.14
N ILE A 403 24.94 -23.82 14.86
CA ILE A 403 26.34 -23.35 14.85
C ILE A 403 27.16 -24.08 15.93
N ARG A 404 28.17 -24.82 15.50
CA ARG A 404 29.02 -25.63 16.38
C ARG A 404 29.92 -24.77 17.25
N GLY A 405 29.73 -24.91 18.56
CA GLY A 405 30.56 -24.26 19.57
C GLY A 405 30.25 -22.77 19.76
N PHE A 406 29.07 -22.32 19.32
CA PHE A 406 28.65 -20.93 19.40
C PHE A 406 28.69 -20.39 20.84
N THR A 407 28.15 -21.12 21.82
CA THR A 407 28.17 -20.70 23.24
C THR A 407 29.60 -20.49 23.78
N ALA A 408 30.58 -21.27 23.31
CA ALA A 408 31.98 -21.07 23.68
C ALA A 408 32.57 -19.83 22.97
N MET A 409 32.18 -19.61 21.71
CA MET A 409 32.59 -18.48 20.90
C MET A 409 32.07 -17.14 21.44
N THR A 410 30.84 -17.07 21.94
CA THR A 410 30.20 -15.82 22.40
C THR A 410 30.51 -15.45 23.84
N ARG A 411 31.02 -16.39 24.64
CA ARG A 411 31.36 -16.16 26.07
C ARG A 411 32.33 -15.00 26.35
N ARG A 412 33.12 -14.59 25.36
CA ARG A 412 34.11 -13.50 25.47
C ARG A 412 33.73 -12.25 24.68
N ARG A 413 32.48 -12.17 24.19
CA ARG A 413 31.99 -11.12 23.28
C ARG A 413 30.82 -10.37 23.90
N SER A 414 30.58 -9.15 23.44
CA SER A 414 29.41 -8.41 23.89
C SER A 414 28.12 -9.03 23.31
N ALA A 415 26.98 -8.75 23.95
CA ALA A 415 25.68 -9.16 23.44
C ALA A 415 25.40 -8.52 22.06
N GLU A 416 25.80 -7.26 21.87
CA GLU A 416 25.64 -6.52 20.61
C GLU A 416 26.44 -7.14 19.47
N GLU A 417 27.70 -7.50 19.70
CA GLU A 417 28.55 -8.19 18.72
C GLU A 417 27.99 -9.57 18.36
N THR A 418 27.45 -10.28 19.36
CA THR A 418 26.84 -11.60 19.17
C THR A 418 25.58 -11.52 18.32
N VAL A 419 24.71 -10.53 18.58
CA VAL A 419 23.48 -10.30 17.81
C VAL A 419 23.81 -9.85 16.38
N ALA A 420 24.79 -8.96 16.21
CA ALA A 420 25.22 -8.53 14.88
C ALA A 420 25.75 -9.70 14.03
N LEU A 421 26.55 -10.59 14.63
CA LEU A 421 27.03 -11.80 13.98
C LEU A 421 25.87 -12.72 13.58
N LEU A 422 24.93 -12.99 14.50
CA LEU A 422 23.78 -13.86 14.23
C LEU A 422 22.90 -13.29 13.11
N ASN A 423 22.60 -11.99 13.14
CA ASN A 423 21.79 -11.35 12.11
C ASN A 423 22.45 -11.42 10.74
N ALA A 424 23.77 -11.18 10.65
CA ALA A 424 24.51 -11.28 9.40
C ALA A 424 24.59 -12.73 8.89
N PHE A 425 24.83 -13.68 9.78
CA PHE A 425 24.82 -15.12 9.44
C PHE A 425 23.43 -15.57 8.96
N PHE A 426 22.37 -15.28 9.72
CA PHE A 426 21.02 -15.67 9.36
C PHE A 426 20.55 -14.99 8.07
N ALA A 427 20.93 -13.75 7.79
CA ALA A 427 20.60 -13.10 6.52
C ALA A 427 21.08 -13.91 5.30
N GLU A 428 22.32 -14.40 5.31
CA GLU A 428 22.84 -15.23 4.23
C GLU A 428 22.18 -16.62 4.18
N MET A 429 21.90 -17.23 5.34
CA MET A 429 21.26 -18.55 5.40
C MET A 429 19.79 -18.51 4.94
N ILE A 430 19.05 -17.47 5.33
CA ILE A 430 17.65 -17.25 4.90
C ILE A 430 17.60 -17.12 3.38
N GLU A 431 18.50 -16.34 2.77
CA GLU A 431 18.56 -16.21 1.31
C GLU A 431 18.80 -17.57 0.63
N VAL A 432 19.66 -18.42 1.21
CA VAL A 432 19.87 -19.79 0.70
C VAL A 432 18.61 -20.64 0.79
N VAL A 433 17.88 -20.60 1.92
CA VAL A 433 16.61 -21.34 2.08
C VAL A 433 15.58 -20.86 1.08
N ASP A 434 15.38 -19.55 0.96
CA ASP A 434 14.38 -18.96 0.07
C ASP A 434 14.66 -19.28 -1.41
N ARG A 435 15.93 -19.20 -1.86
CA ARG A 435 16.33 -19.57 -3.23
C ARG A 435 16.08 -21.05 -3.57
N ASN A 436 15.97 -21.89 -2.55
CA ASN A 436 15.68 -23.31 -2.70
C ASN A 436 14.23 -23.65 -2.31
N ASN A 437 13.30 -22.69 -2.37
CA ASN A 437 11.87 -22.91 -2.09
C ASN A 437 11.57 -23.47 -0.68
N GLY A 438 12.46 -23.24 0.27
CA GLY A 438 12.19 -23.53 1.68
C GLY A 438 11.61 -22.33 2.40
N ILE A 439 11.12 -22.55 3.62
CA ILE A 439 10.75 -21.49 4.54
C ILE A 439 11.43 -21.69 5.89
N ILE A 440 11.89 -20.60 6.51
CA ILE A 440 12.28 -20.64 7.92
C ILE A 440 11.01 -20.74 8.76
N ASN A 441 10.89 -21.79 9.56
CA ASN A 441 9.77 -21.93 10.48
C ASN A 441 10.03 -21.24 11.81
N LYS A 442 11.21 -21.47 12.42
CA LYS A 442 11.60 -20.82 13.67
C LYS A 442 13.11 -20.78 13.86
N PHE A 443 13.58 -19.73 14.53
CA PHE A 443 14.93 -19.65 15.07
C PHE A 443 15.01 -20.38 16.41
N LEU A 444 16.17 -21.00 16.67
CA LEU A 444 16.44 -21.86 17.81
C LEU A 444 17.76 -21.44 18.46
N GLY A 445 17.82 -20.19 18.93
CA GLY A 445 19.04 -19.60 19.47
C GLY A 445 20.06 -19.31 18.36
N ASP A 446 21.07 -20.16 18.25
CA ASP A 446 22.16 -20.11 17.26
C ASP A 446 21.90 -20.92 16.00
N GLY A 447 20.77 -21.64 15.96
CA GLY A 447 20.31 -22.40 14.82
C GLY A 447 18.93 -21.98 14.33
N PHE A 448 18.42 -22.70 13.33
CA PHE A 448 17.03 -22.57 12.88
C PHE A 448 16.48 -23.89 12.34
N MET A 449 15.15 -23.96 12.27
CA MET A 449 14.40 -24.98 11.57
C MET A 449 13.84 -24.41 10.26
N ALA A 450 14.16 -25.05 9.16
CA ALA A 450 13.58 -24.80 7.85
C ALA A 450 12.70 -25.97 7.41
N VAL A 451 11.68 -25.67 6.61
CA VAL A 451 10.71 -26.64 6.09
C VAL A 451 10.57 -26.47 4.58
N PHE A 452 10.53 -27.58 3.87
CA PHE A 452 10.28 -27.67 2.43
C PHE A 452 9.05 -28.55 2.21
N GLY A 453 8.18 -28.20 1.25
CA GLY A 453 6.88 -28.88 1.05
C GLY A 453 5.73 -28.36 1.92
N ALA A 454 5.93 -27.24 2.63
CA ALA A 454 4.86 -26.50 3.31
C ALA A 454 5.19 -24.99 3.37
N PRO A 455 4.19 -24.08 3.35
CA PRO A 455 2.75 -24.31 3.25
C PRO A 455 2.27 -24.66 1.84
N LEU A 456 3.13 -24.66 0.83
CA LEU A 456 2.81 -25.12 -0.52
C LEU A 456 3.40 -26.51 -0.71
N ASP A 457 2.64 -27.39 -1.36
CA ASP A 457 3.14 -28.73 -1.68
C ASP A 457 4.30 -28.62 -2.69
N ASP A 458 5.34 -29.41 -2.45
CA ASP A 458 6.56 -29.42 -3.26
C ASP A 458 7.08 -30.85 -3.41
N PRO A 459 6.81 -31.51 -4.55
CA PRO A 459 7.34 -32.85 -4.84
C PRO A 459 8.88 -32.90 -4.85
N ALA A 460 9.54 -31.75 -4.97
CA ALA A 460 10.99 -31.62 -4.93
C ALA A 460 11.55 -31.28 -3.54
N ALA A 461 10.74 -31.30 -2.47
CA ALA A 461 11.13 -30.85 -1.14
C ALA A 461 12.46 -31.44 -0.64
N ALA A 462 12.68 -32.74 -0.81
CA ALA A 462 13.93 -33.40 -0.41
C ALA A 462 15.15 -32.90 -1.19
N ARG A 463 15.00 -32.75 -2.51
CA ARG A 463 16.06 -32.23 -3.40
C ARG A 463 16.39 -30.78 -3.07
N ASN A 464 15.36 -29.98 -2.85
CA ASN A 464 15.46 -28.58 -2.49
C ASN A 464 16.14 -28.39 -1.13
N ALA A 465 15.76 -29.19 -0.12
CA ALA A 465 16.43 -29.18 1.18
C ALA A 465 17.90 -29.58 1.09
N LEU A 466 18.23 -30.61 0.29
CA LEU A 466 19.61 -31.04 0.09
C LEU A 466 20.45 -29.97 -0.62
N ALA A 467 19.91 -29.36 -1.68
CA ALA A 467 20.57 -28.28 -2.41
C ALA A 467 20.79 -27.06 -1.50
N ALA A 468 19.79 -26.71 -0.66
CA ALA A 468 19.92 -25.65 0.33
C ALA A 468 21.07 -25.95 1.32
N ALA A 469 21.14 -27.18 1.86
CA ALA A 469 22.19 -27.55 2.81
C ALA A 469 23.60 -27.51 2.19
N GLN A 470 23.76 -27.98 0.96
CA GLN A 470 25.03 -27.88 0.23
C GLN A 470 25.43 -26.42 -0.01
N ALA A 471 24.48 -25.58 -0.41
CA ALA A 471 24.70 -24.16 -0.58
C ALA A 471 25.05 -23.46 0.75
N MET A 472 24.41 -23.81 1.87
CA MET A 472 24.75 -23.28 3.20
C MET A 472 26.19 -23.61 3.59
N ILE A 473 26.65 -24.84 3.34
CA ILE A 473 28.03 -25.25 3.60
C ILE A 473 29.00 -24.40 2.77
N ALA A 474 28.74 -24.23 1.48
CA ALA A 474 29.57 -23.42 0.60
C ALA A 474 29.57 -21.92 1.01
N THR A 475 28.43 -21.38 1.44
CA THR A 475 28.31 -20.02 1.95
C THR A 475 29.15 -19.84 3.22
N VAL A 476 29.10 -20.78 4.16
CA VAL A 476 29.93 -20.74 5.38
C VAL A 476 31.42 -20.86 5.06
N GLU A 477 31.81 -21.66 4.08
CA GLU A 477 33.21 -21.71 3.61
C GLU A 477 33.65 -20.37 2.99
N GLY A 478 32.76 -19.69 2.26
CA GLY A 478 32.95 -18.31 1.80
C GLY A 478 33.14 -17.34 2.96
N TRP A 479 32.21 -17.34 3.90
CA TRP A 479 32.23 -16.52 5.11
C TRP A 479 33.53 -16.68 5.90
N ASN A 480 33.98 -17.91 6.10
CA ASN A 480 35.20 -18.20 6.86
C ASN A 480 36.48 -17.69 6.19
N ARG A 481 36.49 -17.59 4.85
CA ARG A 481 37.62 -17.00 4.11
C ARG A 481 37.68 -15.49 4.27
N THR A 482 36.53 -14.83 4.31
CA THR A 482 36.45 -13.36 4.45
C THR A 482 36.53 -12.90 5.92
N HIS A 483 36.14 -13.77 6.87
CA HIS A 483 36.11 -13.47 8.29
C HIS A 483 36.91 -14.50 9.12
N PRO A 484 38.25 -14.57 8.96
CA PRO A 484 39.07 -15.58 9.65
C PRO A 484 39.00 -15.50 11.18
N GLY A 485 38.70 -14.31 11.75
CA GLY A 485 38.47 -14.13 13.19
C GLY A 485 37.11 -14.61 13.71
N TRP A 486 36.21 -15.00 12.79
CA TRP A 486 34.83 -15.43 13.05
C TRP A 486 34.51 -16.74 12.31
N ALA A 487 35.47 -17.65 12.22
CA ALA A 487 35.27 -18.92 11.54
C ALA A 487 34.14 -19.72 12.19
N LEU A 488 33.08 -19.96 11.42
CA LEU A 488 31.90 -20.72 11.82
C LEU A 488 32.01 -22.17 11.36
N ARG A 489 31.43 -23.07 12.14
CA ARG A 489 31.19 -24.46 11.76
C ARG A 489 29.72 -24.73 11.97
N ILE A 490 29.08 -25.44 11.06
CA ILE A 490 27.66 -25.75 11.12
C ILE A 490 27.43 -27.27 11.13
N GLY A 491 26.35 -27.69 11.78
CA GLY A 491 25.77 -29.03 11.67
C GLY A 491 24.39 -28.93 11.04
N ILE A 492 24.10 -29.80 10.08
CA ILE A 492 22.82 -29.85 9.38
C ILE A 492 22.24 -31.26 9.45
N GLY A 493 21.00 -31.38 9.88
CA GLY A 493 20.22 -32.62 9.85
C GLY A 493 18.99 -32.48 8.97
N ILE A 494 18.76 -33.43 8.06
CA ILE A 494 17.60 -33.42 7.16
C ILE A 494 16.83 -34.74 7.25
N HIS A 495 15.52 -34.63 7.39
CA HIS A 495 14.61 -35.77 7.33
C HIS A 495 13.35 -35.46 6.52
N LEU A 496 12.88 -36.45 5.76
CA LEU A 496 11.67 -36.43 4.95
C LEU A 496 10.65 -37.39 5.56
N GLY A 497 9.45 -36.89 5.87
CA GLY A 497 8.38 -37.70 6.46
C GLY A 497 7.05 -36.95 6.54
N GLU A 498 6.01 -37.62 7.02
CA GLU A 498 4.70 -36.99 7.23
C GLU A 498 4.70 -36.15 8.52
N ALA A 499 4.10 -34.97 8.46
CA ALA A 499 3.90 -34.11 9.61
C ALA A 499 2.61 -33.29 9.48
N VAL A 500 2.06 -32.88 10.62
CA VAL A 500 0.93 -31.98 10.67
C VAL A 500 1.43 -30.55 10.51
N THR A 501 0.96 -29.89 9.46
CA THR A 501 1.27 -28.48 9.15
C THR A 501 0.06 -27.61 9.42
N GLY A 502 0.22 -26.45 10.04
CA GLY A 502 -0.92 -25.56 10.29
C GLY A 502 -0.64 -24.49 11.33
N THR A 503 -1.68 -23.73 11.64
CA THR A 503 -1.62 -22.68 12.64
C THR A 503 -1.98 -23.22 14.02
N VAL A 504 -1.06 -23.10 14.98
CA VAL A 504 -1.23 -23.60 16.36
C VAL A 504 -1.12 -22.43 17.34
N GLY A 505 -1.98 -22.41 18.36
CA GLY A 505 -1.96 -21.40 19.42
C GLY A 505 -3.34 -20.93 19.86
N SER A 506 -3.38 -19.83 20.61
CA SER A 506 -4.62 -19.20 21.08
C SER A 506 -5.08 -18.11 20.10
N PRO A 507 -6.32 -17.59 20.21
CA PRO A 507 -6.78 -16.48 19.36
C PRO A 507 -5.89 -15.22 19.42
N GLN A 508 -5.13 -15.06 20.51
CA GLN A 508 -4.25 -13.93 20.75
C GLN A 508 -2.82 -14.17 20.24
N ARG A 509 -2.41 -15.42 20.09
CA ARG A 509 -1.06 -15.80 19.65
C ARG A 509 -1.11 -17.11 18.87
N LYS A 510 -0.90 -17.00 17.56
CA LYS A 510 -0.88 -18.10 16.61
C LYS A 510 0.48 -18.16 15.92
N GLU A 511 0.99 -19.37 15.74
CA GLU A 511 2.22 -19.66 15.00
C GLU A 511 1.91 -20.69 13.93
N TYR A 512 2.28 -20.39 12.68
CA TYR A 512 2.27 -21.42 11.64
C TYR A 512 3.47 -22.34 11.86
N THR A 513 3.23 -23.62 12.11
CA THR A 513 4.29 -24.56 12.43
C THR A 513 4.02 -25.96 11.89
N VAL A 514 5.04 -26.79 12.00
CA VAL A 514 5.02 -28.20 11.63
C VAL A 514 5.25 -29.02 12.89
N ILE A 515 4.38 -29.99 13.13
CA ILE A 515 4.41 -30.84 14.32
C ILE A 515 4.37 -32.29 13.88
N GLY A 516 5.22 -33.12 14.46
CA GLY A 516 5.24 -34.55 14.22
C GLY A 516 6.59 -35.16 14.53
N ASP A 517 6.63 -36.49 14.47
CA ASP A 517 7.84 -37.28 14.67
C ASP A 517 8.95 -36.90 13.69
N THR A 518 8.57 -36.58 12.45
CA THR A 518 9.45 -36.07 11.38
C THR A 518 10.32 -34.89 11.84
N VAL A 519 9.75 -33.95 12.60
CA VAL A 519 10.49 -32.77 13.11
C VAL A 519 11.50 -33.18 14.17
N ASN A 520 11.11 -34.09 15.07
CA ASN A 520 11.98 -34.59 16.11
C ASN A 520 13.17 -35.37 15.52
N LEU A 521 12.92 -36.23 14.54
CA LEU A 521 13.98 -37.01 13.89
C LEU A 521 14.99 -36.09 13.19
N ALA A 522 14.53 -35.07 12.45
CA ALA A 522 15.41 -34.09 11.81
C ALA A 522 16.31 -33.38 12.83
N ALA A 523 15.75 -32.93 13.95
CA ALA A 523 16.52 -32.30 15.03
C ALA A 523 17.56 -33.24 15.64
N ARG A 524 17.24 -34.53 15.80
CA ARG A 524 18.19 -35.53 16.31
C ARG A 524 19.31 -35.83 15.32
N LEU A 525 19.02 -35.84 14.01
CA LEU A 525 20.05 -36.00 12.99
C LEU A 525 21.03 -34.82 13.00
N GLU A 526 20.53 -33.60 13.19
CA GLU A 526 21.38 -32.42 13.36
C GLU A 526 22.29 -32.62 14.58
N GLN A 527 21.73 -32.96 15.75
CA GLN A 527 22.53 -33.17 16.96
C GLN A 527 23.60 -34.26 16.78
N LEU A 528 23.25 -35.35 16.10
CA LEU A 528 24.15 -36.47 15.81
C LEU A 528 25.36 -36.05 14.97
N THR A 529 25.28 -34.98 14.16
CA THR A 529 26.42 -34.56 13.34
C THR A 529 27.64 -34.21 14.19
N LYS A 530 27.44 -33.75 15.43
CA LYS A 530 28.53 -33.48 16.39
C LYS A 530 29.28 -34.75 16.78
N ASP A 531 28.56 -35.83 17.03
CA ASP A 531 29.13 -37.08 17.53
C ASP A 531 29.91 -37.82 16.44
N VAL A 532 29.44 -37.74 15.19
CA VAL A 532 30.09 -38.39 14.04
C VAL A 532 31.06 -37.47 13.28
N GLY A 533 31.22 -36.21 13.72
CA GLY A 533 32.10 -35.23 13.08
C GLY A 533 31.69 -34.84 11.65
N ALA A 534 30.39 -34.92 11.32
CA ALA A 534 29.85 -34.57 10.01
C ALA A 534 29.29 -33.14 9.98
N ARG A 535 29.27 -32.54 8.78
CA ARG A 535 28.58 -31.25 8.54
C ARG A 535 27.11 -31.44 8.17
N LEU A 536 26.79 -32.52 7.45
CA LEU A 536 25.44 -32.79 6.94
C LEU A 536 25.13 -34.28 7.07
N LEU A 537 24.04 -34.57 7.78
CA LEU A 537 23.44 -35.91 7.89
C LEU A 537 22.03 -35.90 7.33
N VAL A 538 21.68 -36.96 6.61
CA VAL A 538 20.34 -37.16 6.06
C VAL A 538 19.81 -38.55 6.42
N SER A 539 18.50 -38.64 6.66
CA SER A 539 17.84 -39.93 6.86
C SER A 539 17.76 -40.75 5.57
N GLN A 540 17.54 -42.06 5.69
CA GLN A 540 17.26 -42.95 4.55
C GLN A 540 16.20 -42.39 3.58
N SER A 541 15.09 -41.84 4.08
CA SER A 541 14.00 -41.32 3.22
C SER A 541 14.43 -40.17 2.32
N VAL A 542 15.34 -39.31 2.78
CA VAL A 542 15.90 -38.21 1.97
C VAL A 542 16.84 -38.77 0.90
N HIS A 543 17.67 -39.75 1.26
CA HIS A 543 18.58 -40.41 0.31
C HIS A 543 17.80 -41.16 -0.77
N ASP A 544 16.71 -41.86 -0.42
CA ASP A 544 15.87 -42.57 -1.38
C ASP A 544 15.15 -41.62 -2.33
N ALA A 545 14.68 -40.47 -1.82
CA ALA A 545 14.04 -39.44 -2.63
C ALA A 545 15.03 -38.65 -3.49
N THR A 546 16.30 -38.55 -3.09
CA THR A 546 17.34 -37.81 -3.82
C THR A 546 18.70 -38.49 -3.65
N PRO A 547 18.99 -39.55 -4.42
CA PRO A 547 20.27 -40.24 -4.39
C PRO A 547 21.40 -39.28 -4.81
N CYS A 548 22.50 -39.32 -4.08
CA CYS A 548 23.55 -38.31 -4.17
C CYS A 548 24.93 -38.96 -4.21
N ASN A 549 25.72 -38.59 -5.23
CA ASN A 549 27.07 -39.12 -5.41
C ASN A 549 27.98 -38.67 -4.27
N GLY A 550 28.65 -39.62 -3.61
CA GLY A 550 29.56 -39.34 -2.49
C GLY A 550 28.92 -39.43 -1.10
N ALA A 551 27.65 -39.82 -0.99
CA ALA A 551 27.05 -40.14 0.30
C ALA A 551 27.71 -41.40 0.93
N VAL A 552 28.07 -41.33 2.20
CA VAL A 552 28.64 -42.43 2.97
C VAL A 552 27.58 -42.98 3.91
N ASP A 553 27.23 -44.25 3.73
CA ASP A 553 26.31 -44.96 4.64
C ASP A 553 26.97 -45.16 6.00
N LEU A 554 26.36 -44.62 7.06
CA LEU A 554 26.79 -44.84 8.45
C LEU A 554 26.11 -46.06 9.08
N GLY A 555 25.22 -46.73 8.35
CA GLY A 555 24.42 -47.85 8.81
C GLY A 555 23.33 -47.43 9.80
N PRO A 556 22.73 -48.41 10.50
CA PRO A 556 21.71 -48.15 11.51
C PRO A 556 22.34 -47.54 12.77
N VAL A 557 22.01 -46.29 13.06
CA VAL A 557 22.48 -45.56 14.24
C VAL A 557 21.36 -45.51 15.28
N ALA A 558 21.71 -45.72 16.55
CA ALA A 558 20.77 -45.54 17.65
C ALA A 558 20.53 -44.04 17.88
N ILE A 559 19.29 -43.60 17.72
CA ILE A 559 18.89 -42.21 17.95
C ILE A 559 18.16 -42.12 19.28
N ARG A 560 18.56 -41.17 20.12
CA ARG A 560 17.96 -41.01 21.45
C ARG A 560 16.44 -40.76 21.33
N GLY A 561 15.65 -41.62 21.97
CA GLY A 561 14.20 -41.55 21.98
C GLY A 561 13.51 -42.40 20.90
N TYR A 562 14.27 -43.14 20.10
CA TYR A 562 13.76 -44.12 19.13
C TYR A 562 14.26 -45.51 19.51
N ASP A 563 13.35 -46.48 19.57
CA ASP A 563 13.68 -47.88 19.87
C ASP A 563 14.33 -48.57 18.66
N GLU A 564 13.93 -48.18 17.45
CA GLU A 564 14.48 -48.69 16.20
C GLU A 564 15.69 -47.85 15.75
N LYS A 565 16.73 -48.53 15.26
CA LYS A 565 17.90 -47.87 14.68
C LYS A 565 17.52 -47.29 13.32
N VAL A 566 17.80 -46.01 13.13
CA VAL A 566 17.54 -45.31 11.85
C VAL A 566 18.81 -45.37 11.01
N ARG A 567 18.67 -45.69 9.72
CA ARG A 567 19.79 -45.66 8.78
C ARG A 567 20.07 -44.22 8.35
N VAL A 568 21.32 -43.80 8.51
CA VAL A 568 21.76 -42.40 8.33
C VAL A 568 22.88 -42.33 7.30
N TRP A 569 22.84 -41.31 6.46
CA TRP A 569 23.83 -41.04 5.43
C TRP A 569 24.58 -39.76 5.75
N ARG A 570 25.90 -39.82 5.65
CA ARG A 570 26.78 -38.65 5.71
C ARG A 570 27.02 -38.12 4.31
N MET A 571 26.75 -36.83 4.13
CA MET A 571 27.04 -36.12 2.88
C MET A 571 28.45 -35.55 2.89
N ALA A 572 29.08 -35.49 1.70
CA ALA A 572 30.43 -34.94 1.50
C ALA A 572 30.46 -33.41 1.65
#